data_AF-A0A1C3NEH3-F1
#
_entry.id   AF-A0A1C3NEH3-F1
#
_cell.length_a   1.000
_cell.length_b   1.000
_cell.length_c   1.000
_cell.angle_alpha   90.00
_cell.angle_beta   90.00
_cell.angle_gamma   90.00
#
_symmetry.space_group_name_H-M   'P 1'
#
loop_
_entity.id
_entity.type
_entity.pdbx_description
1 polymer ?
#
loop_
_entity_poly.entity_id
_entity_poly.type
_entity_poly.pdbx_seq_one_letter_code
_entity_poly.pdbx_strand_id
1 'polypeptide(L)' 'MIHIKTTIRSAYPLHDPRNAALRGHLDNAHYTIRAHKRGWQAESHDGEGNDHKDALRAAGFADYDYHLYVEYQRAWGYL' A
#
# COMPACT_ATOMS: atom_id res chain seq x y z
N MET A 1 -21.50 -0.98 7.69
CA MET A 1 -20.16 -0.35 7.62
C MET A 1 -19.22 -1.33 6.93
N ILE A 2 -18.55 -0.89 5.86
CA ILE A 2 -17.54 -1.70 5.17
C ILE A 2 -16.20 -1.12 5.61
N HIS A 3 -15.33 -1.95 6.18
CA HIS A 3 -13.97 -1.59 6.48
C HIS A 3 -13.12 -1.90 5.25
N ILE A 4 -12.41 -0.89 4.76
CA ILE A 4 -11.47 -1.05 3.66
C ILE A 4 -10.08 -1.09 4.29
N LYS A 5 -9.26 -2.02 3.81
CA LYS A 5 -7.84 -2.04 4.12
C LYS A 5 -7.08 -2.16 2.81
N THR A 6 -6.21 -1.20 2.55
CA THR A 6 -5.29 -1.24 1.42
C THR A 6 -3.90 -1.54 1.92
N THR A 7 -3.29 -2.59 1.37
CA THR A 7 -1.91 -2.98 1.64
C THR A 7 -1.06 -2.74 0.40
N ILE A 8 0.03 -1.98 0.55
CA ILE A 8 1.00 -1.69 -0.52
C ILE A 8 2.34 -2.28 -0.14
N ARG A 9 2.99 -2.95 -1.09
CA ARG A 9 4.37 -3.46 -0.94
C ARG A 9 5.17 -3.13 -2.19
N SER A 10 6.48 -3.02 -2.04
CA SER A 10 7.36 -2.89 -3.21
C SER A 10 7.30 -4.14 -4.09
N ALA A 11 7.37 -3.95 -5.41
CA ALA A 11 7.60 -5.03 -6.37
C ALA A 11 9.09 -5.39 -6.51
N TYR A 12 9.98 -4.55 -5.97
CA TYR A 12 11.43 -4.73 -6.04
C TYR A 12 11.98 -5.65 -4.93
N PRO A 13 13.16 -6.26 -5.14
CA PRO A 13 13.88 -7.00 -4.11
C PRO A 13 14.17 -6.14 -2.87
N LEU A 14 14.29 -6.77 -1.70
CA LEU A 14 14.40 -6.09 -0.40
C LEU A 14 15.48 -4.99 -0.33
N HIS A 15 16.64 -5.22 -0.96
CA HIS A 15 17.79 -4.31 -0.92
C HIS A 15 17.83 -3.29 -2.06
N ASP A 16 16.78 -3.20 -2.87
CA ASP A 16 16.72 -2.22 -3.95
C ASP A 16 16.56 -0.79 -3.39
N PRO A 17 17.37 0.19 -3.83
CA PRO A 17 17.28 1.57 -3.34
C PRO A 17 15.91 2.22 -3.63
N ARG A 18 15.17 1.76 -4.64
CA ARG A 18 13.81 2.25 -4.95
C ARG A 18 12.81 1.95 -3.84
N ASN A 19 13.08 0.94 -3.01
CA ASN A 19 12.26 0.65 -1.83
C ASN A 19 12.27 1.79 -0.84
N ALA A 20 13.40 2.49 -0.67
CA ALA A 20 13.50 3.59 0.28
C ALA A 20 12.63 4.77 -0.15
N ALA A 21 12.60 5.07 -1.46
CA ALA A 21 11.75 6.12 -2.03
C ALA A 21 10.26 5.81 -1.84
N LEU A 22 9.82 4.60 -2.22
CA LEU A 22 8.43 4.19 -2.05
C LEU A 22 8.01 4.15 -0.58
N ARG A 23 8.86 3.57 0.28
CA ARG A 23 8.61 3.53 1.73
C ARG A 23 8.48 4.93 2.32
N GLY A 24 9.39 5.84 1.99
CA GLY A 24 9.38 7.21 2.49
C GLY A 24 8.18 8.01 2.00
N HIS A 25 7.75 7.79 0.75
CA HIS A 25 6.52 8.40 0.25
C HIS A 25 5.28 7.93 1.03
N LEU A 26 5.16 6.62 1.28
CA LEU A 26 4.04 6.05 2.02
C LEU A 26 4.03 6.46 3.50
N ASP A 27 5.20 6.57 4.13
CA ASP A 27 5.34 7.09 5.49
C ASP A 27 4.86 8.54 5.60
N ASN A 28 5.24 9.40 4.63
CA ASN A 28 4.76 10.78 4.55
C ASN A 28 3.27 10.89 4.23
N ALA A 29 2.71 9.92 3.49
CA ALA A 29 1.29 9.85 3.17
C ALA A 29 0.44 9.19 4.29
N HIS A 30 0.98 9.10 5.52
CA HIS A 30 0.31 8.57 6.71
C HIS A 30 -0.11 7.09 6.64
N TYR A 31 0.54 6.29 5.80
CA TYR A 31 0.38 4.85 5.86
C TYR A 31 1.05 4.27 7.10
N THR A 32 0.47 3.23 7.67
CA THR A 32 1.12 2.46 8.73
C THR A 32 2.13 1.50 8.12
N ILE A 33 3.43 1.76 8.30
CA ILE A 33 4.49 0.88 7.83
C ILE A 33 4.74 -0.25 8.83
N ARG A 34 4.58 -1.50 8.38
CA ARG A 34 4.86 -2.70 9.18
C ARG A 34 6.00 -3.53 8.60
N ALA A 35 6.73 -4.21 9.48
CA ALA A 35 7.67 -5.25 9.08
C ALA A 35 6.91 -6.46 8.53
N HIS A 36 7.40 -7.03 7.43
CA HIS A 36 6.84 -8.22 6.80
C HIS A 36 7.97 -9.22 6.51
N LYS A 37 7.67 -10.52 6.39
CA LYS A 37 8.71 -11.56 6.17
C LYS A 37 9.60 -11.32 4.96
N ARG A 38 9.10 -10.57 3.96
CA ARG A 38 9.82 -10.20 2.74
C ARG A 38 10.22 -8.72 2.69
N GLY A 39 10.26 -8.04 3.83
CA GLY A 39 10.64 -6.63 3.94
C GLY A 39 9.65 -5.82 4.76
N TRP A 40 8.89 -4.98 4.08
CA TRP A 40 7.89 -4.13 4.71
C TRP A 40 6.61 -4.12 3.89
N GLN A 41 5.52 -3.74 4.53
CA GLN A 41 4.26 -3.42 3.88
C GLN A 41 3.69 -2.14 4.50
N ALA A 42 3.05 -1.32 3.69
CA ALA A 42 2.31 -0.15 4.11
C ALA A 42 0.83 -0.48 4.14
N GLU A 43 0.12 -0.06 5.18
CA GLU A 43 -1.30 -0.31 5.34
C GLU A 43 -2.04 1.02 5.50
N SER A 44 -3.11 1.21 4.72
CA SER A 44 -4.08 2.29 4.89
C SER A 44 -5.47 1.69 5.13
N HIS A 45 -6.26 2.38 5.95
CA HIS A 45 -7.68 2.09 6.16
C HIS A 45 -8.59 3.21 5.62
N ASP A 46 -7.98 4.23 5.00
CA ASP A 46 -8.62 5.43 4.50
C ASP A 46 -8.49 5.47 2.98
N GLY A 47 -9.58 5.84 2.28
CA GLY A 47 -9.64 5.90 0.81
C GLY A 47 -9.93 4.58 0.09
N GLU A 48 -10.39 4.67 -1.15
CA GLU A 48 -10.56 3.51 -2.02
C GLU A 48 -9.23 3.12 -2.68
N GLY A 49 -9.13 1.87 -3.13
CA GLY A 49 -7.90 1.38 -3.79
C GLY A 49 -7.50 2.18 -5.04
N ASN A 50 -8.46 2.83 -5.70
CA ASN A 50 -8.16 3.66 -6.88
C ASN A 50 -7.52 5.00 -6.49
N ASP A 51 -7.96 5.63 -5.40
CA ASP A 51 -7.38 6.87 -4.88
C ASP A 51 -5.90 6.69 -4.55
N HIS A 52 -5.57 5.54 -3.96
CA HIS A 52 -4.18 5.17 -3.68
C HIS A 52 -3.33 5.00 -4.94
N LYS A 53 -3.89 4.45 -6.02
CA LYS A 53 -3.18 4.35 -7.30
C LYS A 53 -2.94 5.71 -7.93
N ASP A 54 -3.94 6.58 -7.91
CA ASP A 54 -3.83 7.92 -8.47
C ASP A 54 -2.81 8.76 -7.67
N ALA A 55 -2.78 8.64 -6.35
CA ALA A 55 -1.76 9.27 -5.50
C ALA A 55 -0.35 8.76 -5.81
N LEU A 56 -0.17 7.43 -5.96
CA LEU A 56 1.12 6.84 -6.32
C LEU A 56 1.58 7.27 -7.71
N ARG A 57 0.67 7.34 -8.68
CA ARG A 57 0.96 7.79 -10.04
C ARG A 57 1.33 9.28 -10.06
N ALA A 58 0.63 10.11 -9.29
CA ALA A 58 0.97 11.52 -9.13
C ALA A 58 2.34 11.73 -8.49
N ALA A 59 2.77 10.82 -7.62
CA ALA A 59 4.11 10.79 -7.03
C ALA A 59 5.20 10.22 -7.96
N GLY A 60 4.83 9.77 -9.17
CA GLY A 60 5.76 9.25 -10.17
C GLY A 60 6.03 7.75 -10.08
N PHE A 61 5.32 7.00 -9.24
CA PHE A 61 5.40 5.54 -9.22
C PHE A 61 4.52 4.94 -10.30
N ALA A 62 5.07 4.04 -11.09
CA ALA A 62 4.33 3.24 -12.05
C ALA A 62 3.67 2.03 -11.38
N ASP A 63 2.62 1.49 -11.98
CA ASP A 63 1.90 0.32 -11.46
C ASP A 63 2.78 -0.93 -11.29
N TYR A 64 3.93 -1.01 -11.96
CA TYR A 64 4.90 -2.11 -11.81
C TYR A 64 5.91 -1.91 -10.67
N ASP A 65 5.95 -0.73 -10.03
CA ASP A 65 6.85 -0.44 -8.91
C ASP A 65 6.36 -1.05 -7.59
N TYR A 66 5.08 -1.40 -7.53
CA TYR A 66 4.42 -1.86 -6.30
C TYR A 66 3.36 -2.93 -6.56
N HIS A 67 2.99 -3.64 -5.50
CA HIS A 67 1.78 -4.44 -5.47
C HIS A 67 0.80 -3.81 -4.48
N LEU A 68 -0.44 -3.59 -4.94
CA LEU A 68 -1.53 -3.04 -4.14
C LEU A 68 -2.61 -4.10 -3.97
N TYR A 69 -2.96 -4.36 -2.71
CA TYR A 69 -4.00 -5.31 -2.30
C TYR A 69 -5.09 -4.55 -1.57
N VAL A 70 -6.33 -4.67 -2.02
CA VAL A 70 -7.49 -4.06 -1.35
C VAL A 70 -8.32 -5.17 -0.75
N GLU A 71 -8.55 -5.09 0.55
CA GLU A 71 -9.40 -5.99 1.31
C GLU A 71 -10.65 -5.24 1.75
N TYR A 72 -11.82 -5.78 1.41
CA TYR A 72 -13.12 -5.26 1.83
C TYR A 72 -13.70 -6.18 2.91
N GLN A 73 -13.75 -5.69 4.14
CA GLN A 73 -14.42 -6.39 5.24
C GLN A 73 -15.80 -5.81 5.47
N ARG A 74 -16.85 -6.62 5.34
CA ARG A 74 -18.21 -6.24 5.73
C ARG A 74 -18.39 -6.48 7.23
N ALA A 75 -19.11 -5.57 7.90
CA ALA A 75 -19.36 -5.65 9.36
C ALA A 75 -20.11 -6.91 9.84
N TRP A 76 -20.63 -7.74 8.94
CA TRP A 76 -21.34 -8.98 9.28
C TRP A 76 -20.96 -10.06 8.27
N GLY A 77 -20.09 -11.00 8.68
CA GLY A 77 -19.87 -12.34 8.08
C GLY A 77 -19.58 -12.44 6.57
N TYR A 78 -18.53 -13.19 6.23
CA TYR A 78 -18.16 -13.50 4.84
C TYR A 78 -19.32 -14.10 4.02
N LEU A 79 -19.31 -13.82 2.71
CA LEU A 79 -19.95 -14.65 1.69
C LEU A 79 -18.98 -15.77 1.28
#